data_AF-A0AAJ6CIC1-F1
#
_entry.id   AF-A0AAJ6CIC1-F1
#
_cell.length_a   1.000
_cell.length_b   1.000
_cell.length_c   1.000
_cell.angle_alpha   90.00
_cell.angle_beta   90.00
_cell.angle_gamma   90.00
#
_symmetry.space_group_name_H-M   'P 1'
#
loop_
_entity.id
_entity.type
_entity.pdbx_description
1 polymer ?
#
loop_
_entity_poly.entity_id
_entity_poly.type
_entity_poly.pdbx_seq_one_letter_code
_entity_poly.pdbx_strand_id
1 'polypeptide(L)'
;MFATRIARQAGATARAAPKWLRTKTSTGLAGIDVHPNPLPALQEKYTRTLQTLKALPESAVYRQSAEAVTQQRLDVVKLAINDRSQKDPSFSEYAIKQVTDKIDSGMIEELIIQADDELVLAAKMIDWKPYEPLQVPTPPGQWDGFSMRKEAGEGED
;
A
#
# COMPACT_ATOMS: atom_id res chain seq x y z
N MET A 1 -49.83 -39.37 14.88
CA MET A 1 -48.52 -38.84 15.33
C MET A 1 -47.69 -38.51 14.09
N PHE A 2 -47.61 -37.25 13.69
CA PHE A 2 -46.83 -36.81 12.53
C PHE A 2 -45.58 -36.07 13.02
N ALA A 3 -44.40 -36.64 12.81
CA ALA A 3 -43.12 -36.03 13.18
C ALA A 3 -42.48 -35.39 11.94
N THR A 4 -42.57 -34.06 11.86
CA THR A 4 -41.84 -33.23 10.90
C THR A 4 -40.39 -33.08 11.35
N ARG A 5 -39.44 -33.67 10.63
CA ARG A 5 -38.01 -33.34 10.74
C ARG A 5 -37.65 -32.33 9.65
N ILE A 6 -37.44 -31.08 10.04
CA ILE A 6 -36.83 -30.06 9.20
C ILE A 6 -35.31 -30.22 9.35
N ALA A 7 -34.65 -30.76 8.34
CA ALA A 7 -33.20 -30.76 8.26
C ALA A 7 -32.73 -29.35 7.85
N ARG A 8 -32.11 -28.61 8.77
CA ARG A 8 -31.32 -27.41 8.44
C ARG A 8 -30.00 -27.86 7.82
N GLN A 9 -29.83 -27.67 6.52
CA GLN A 9 -28.51 -27.70 5.90
C GLN A 9 -27.80 -26.37 6.15
N ALA A 10 -26.74 -26.41 6.96
CA ALA A 10 -25.76 -25.34 7.04
C ALA A 10 -24.75 -25.53 5.90
N GLY A 11 -24.79 -24.65 4.90
CA GLY A 11 -23.77 -24.61 3.84
C GLY A 11 -22.48 -24.05 4.42
N ALA A 12 -21.45 -24.89 4.56
CA ALA A 12 -20.10 -24.43 4.87
C ALA A 12 -19.47 -23.84 3.61
N THR A 13 -19.17 -22.55 3.61
CA THR A 13 -18.33 -21.92 2.58
C THR A 13 -16.88 -22.33 2.83
N ALA A 14 -16.42 -23.40 2.18
CA ALA A 14 -15.01 -23.77 2.21
C ALA A 14 -14.17 -22.68 1.50
N ARG A 15 -13.38 -21.92 2.27
CA ARG A 15 -12.41 -20.96 1.72
C ARG A 15 -11.31 -21.77 1.04
N ALA A 16 -11.09 -21.54 -0.25
CA ALA A 16 -10.07 -22.24 -1.03
C ALA A 16 -8.68 -22.06 -0.37
N ALA A 17 -7.90 -23.14 -0.31
CA ALA A 17 -6.55 -23.13 0.23
C ALA A 17 -5.66 -22.14 -0.55
N PRO A 18 -4.71 -21.45 0.12
CA PRO A 18 -3.82 -20.52 -0.55
C PRO A 18 -2.95 -21.27 -1.57
N LYS A 19 -2.97 -20.79 -2.81
CA LYS A 19 -2.12 -21.32 -3.87
C LYS A 19 -0.67 -20.90 -3.60
N TRP A 20 0.23 -21.86 -3.44
CA TRP A 20 1.65 -21.58 -3.23
C TRP A 20 2.39 -21.49 -4.57
N LEU A 21 2.88 -20.30 -4.92
CA LEU A 21 3.58 -19.98 -6.17
C LEU A 21 4.99 -19.40 -5.91
N ARG A 22 5.62 -19.81 -4.82
CA ARG A 22 6.98 -19.38 -4.47
C ARG A 22 7.93 -20.56 -4.44
N THR A 23 9.15 -20.36 -4.94
CA THR A 23 10.26 -21.29 -4.76
C THR A 23 11.19 -20.86 -3.63
N LYS A 24 11.13 -19.59 -3.21
CA LYS A 24 11.93 -19.07 -2.09
C LYS A 24 11.49 -19.67 -0.76
N THR A 25 12.44 -20.18 0.04
CA THR A 25 12.18 -20.74 1.37
C THR A 25 12.12 -19.68 2.47
N SER A 26 12.94 -18.63 2.38
CA SER A 26 12.99 -17.53 3.36
C SER A 26 13.32 -16.22 2.67
N THR A 27 12.80 -15.10 3.17
CA THR A 27 13.11 -13.77 2.66
C THR A 27 14.55 -13.35 2.98
N GLY A 28 15.13 -13.85 4.08
CA GLY A 28 16.41 -13.42 4.63
C GLY A 28 16.31 -12.26 5.61
N LEU A 29 15.10 -11.74 5.86
CA LEU A 29 14.82 -10.66 6.79
C LEU A 29 14.03 -11.21 7.99
N ALA A 30 14.40 -10.78 9.19
CA ALA A 30 13.70 -11.20 10.40
C ALA A 30 12.29 -10.60 10.45
N GLY A 31 11.28 -11.43 10.75
CA GLY A 31 9.89 -11.00 10.89
C GLY A 31 9.13 -10.78 9.58
N ILE A 32 9.73 -11.10 8.42
CA ILE A 32 9.06 -11.01 7.11
C ILE A 32 9.01 -12.40 6.48
N ASP A 33 7.84 -13.05 6.54
CA ASP A 33 7.64 -14.36 5.96
C ASP A 33 7.42 -14.31 4.44
N VAL A 34 7.74 -15.41 3.75
CA VAL A 34 7.53 -15.51 2.30
C VAL A 34 6.03 -15.61 2.00
N HIS A 35 5.53 -14.67 1.21
CA HIS A 35 4.11 -14.64 0.86
C HIS A 35 3.79 -15.67 -0.25
N PRO A 36 2.80 -16.57 -0.10
CA PRO A 36 2.53 -17.68 -1.02
C PRO A 36 2.19 -17.26 -2.46
N ASN A 37 1.47 -16.15 -2.62
CA ASN A 37 1.06 -15.64 -3.94
C ASN A 37 1.01 -14.10 -3.94
N PRO A 38 2.16 -13.41 -4.06
CA PRO A 38 2.26 -11.99 -3.76
C PRO A 38 1.66 -11.09 -4.85
N LEU A 39 1.70 -11.48 -6.13
CA LEU A 39 1.26 -10.61 -7.23
C LEU A 39 -0.24 -10.25 -7.16
N PRO A 40 -1.18 -11.20 -6.97
CA PRO A 40 -2.59 -10.86 -6.82
C PRO A 40 -2.89 -10.10 -5.54
N ALA A 41 -2.19 -10.44 -4.44
CA ALA A 41 -2.33 -9.71 -3.17
C ALA A 41 -1.95 -8.24 -3.35
N LEU A 42 -0.82 -7.97 -4.01
CA LEU A 42 -0.37 -6.62 -4.29
C LEU A 42 -1.33 -5.86 -5.23
N GLN A 43 -1.86 -6.53 -6.26
CA GLN A 43 -2.88 -5.96 -7.15
C GLN A 43 -4.16 -5.56 -6.37
N GLU A 44 -4.63 -6.43 -5.48
CA GLU A 44 -5.80 -6.16 -4.63
C GLU A 44 -5.55 -4.95 -3.73
N LYS A 45 -4.39 -4.90 -3.05
CA LYS A 45 -4.02 -3.79 -2.16
C LYS A 45 -3.99 -2.46 -2.90
N TYR A 46 -3.29 -2.36 -4.03
CA TYR A 46 -3.24 -1.12 -4.82
C TYR A 46 -4.63 -0.71 -5.34
N THR A 47 -5.43 -1.67 -5.79
CA THR A 47 -6.80 -1.39 -6.25
C THR A 47 -7.65 -0.83 -5.11
N ARG A 48 -7.51 -1.39 -3.91
CA ARG A 48 -8.20 -0.93 -2.70
C ARG A 48 -7.72 0.46 -2.29
N THR A 49 -6.41 0.72 -2.32
CA THR A 49 -5.84 2.06 -2.05
C THR A 49 -6.40 3.10 -3.02
N LEU A 50 -6.42 2.83 -4.32
CA LEU A 50 -7.02 3.73 -5.32
C LEU A 50 -8.52 3.96 -5.07
N GLN A 51 -9.26 2.96 -4.57
CA GLN A 51 -10.66 3.14 -4.18
C GLN A 51 -10.80 4.04 -2.95
N THR A 52 -9.95 3.87 -1.94
CA THR A 52 -9.94 4.69 -0.72
C THR A 52 -9.57 6.15 -1.02
N LEU A 53 -8.58 6.38 -1.89
CA LEU A 53 -8.14 7.73 -2.27
C LEU A 53 -9.24 8.58 -2.93
N LYS A 54 -10.25 7.97 -3.57
CA LYS A 54 -11.41 8.67 -4.14
C LYS A 54 -12.25 9.44 -3.12
N ALA A 55 -12.13 9.12 -1.83
CA ALA A 55 -12.82 9.85 -0.77
C ALA A 55 -12.21 11.23 -0.48
N LEU A 56 -10.94 11.45 -0.87
CA LEU A 56 -10.23 12.72 -0.71
C LEU A 56 -10.56 13.67 -1.87
N PRO A 57 -10.48 15.00 -1.70
CA PRO A 57 -10.70 15.95 -2.80
C PRO A 57 -9.61 15.85 -3.87
N GLU A 58 -9.95 16.08 -5.14
CA GLU A 58 -9.01 16.02 -6.29
C GLU A 58 -7.90 17.08 -6.22
N SER A 59 -8.15 18.19 -5.50
CA SER A 59 -7.16 19.24 -5.27
C SER A 59 -6.11 18.88 -4.21
N ALA A 60 -6.33 17.82 -3.42
CA ALA A 60 -5.36 17.41 -2.40
C ALA A 60 -4.08 16.88 -3.07
N VAL A 61 -2.96 17.53 -2.79
CA VAL A 61 -1.64 17.14 -3.32
C VAL A 61 -1.29 15.70 -2.95
N TYR A 62 -1.61 15.27 -1.72
CA TYR A 62 -1.43 13.90 -1.27
C TYR A 62 -2.20 12.89 -2.15
N ARG A 63 -3.46 13.19 -2.52
CA ARG A 63 -4.25 12.32 -3.39
C ARG A 63 -3.59 12.19 -4.76
N GLN A 64 -3.18 13.30 -5.35
CA GLN A 64 -2.55 13.32 -6.68
C GLN A 64 -1.24 12.52 -6.71
N SER A 65 -0.38 12.69 -5.71
CA SER A 65 0.89 11.96 -5.64
C SER A 65 0.67 10.48 -5.34
N ALA A 66 -0.19 10.14 -4.39
CA ALA A 66 -0.48 8.75 -4.03
C ALA A 66 -1.17 7.98 -5.17
N GLU A 67 -2.11 8.60 -5.88
CA GLU A 67 -2.75 8.01 -7.07
C GLU A 67 -1.74 7.75 -8.18
N ALA A 68 -0.89 8.72 -8.50
CA ALA A 68 0.12 8.57 -9.56
C ALA A 68 1.08 7.40 -9.29
N VAL A 69 1.62 7.31 -8.07
CA VAL A 69 2.54 6.23 -7.67
C VAL A 69 1.82 4.89 -7.62
N THR A 70 0.64 4.82 -7.01
CA THR A 70 -0.11 3.57 -6.87
C THR A 70 -0.56 3.04 -8.24
N GLN A 71 -1.00 3.92 -9.13
CA GLN A 71 -1.40 3.55 -10.49
C GLN A 71 -0.22 3.03 -11.31
N GLN A 72 0.93 3.71 -11.27
CA GLN A 72 2.15 3.26 -11.94
C GLN A 72 2.59 1.86 -11.44
N ARG A 73 2.60 1.64 -10.12
CA ARG A 73 2.93 0.33 -9.53
C ARG A 73 1.90 -0.74 -9.89
N LEU A 74 0.61 -0.41 -9.90
CA LEU A 74 -0.46 -1.32 -10.31
C LEU A 74 -0.31 -1.76 -11.76
N ASP A 75 0.04 -0.85 -12.66
CA ASP A 75 0.23 -1.16 -14.08
C ASP A 75 1.43 -2.09 -14.30
N VAL A 76 2.53 -1.88 -13.57
CA VAL A 76 3.67 -2.81 -13.57
C VAL A 76 3.25 -4.21 -13.13
N VAL A 77 2.45 -4.33 -12.06
CA VAL A 77 1.96 -5.62 -11.56
C VAL A 77 1.02 -6.30 -12.57
N LYS A 78 0.08 -5.55 -13.16
CA LYS A 78 -0.84 -6.08 -14.18
C LYS A 78 -0.11 -6.62 -15.40
N LEU A 79 0.95 -5.96 -15.85
CA LEU A 79 1.77 -6.44 -16.98
C LEU A 79 2.50 -7.75 -16.66
N ALA A 80 2.85 -7.99 -15.40
CA ALA A 80 3.54 -9.20 -14.97
C ALA A 80 2.59 -10.38 -14.71
N ILE A 81 1.32 -10.12 -14.40
CA ILE A 81 0.30 -11.15 -14.19
C ILE A 81 -0.18 -11.71 -15.53
N ASN A 82 0.01 -13.01 -15.71
CA ASN A 82 -0.49 -13.77 -16.85
C ASN A 82 -0.83 -15.20 -16.43
N ASP A 83 -1.51 -15.95 -17.29
CA ASP A 83 -1.97 -17.31 -17.00
C ASP A 83 -0.84 -18.26 -16.57
N ARG A 84 0.38 -18.03 -17.05
CA ARG A 84 1.55 -18.86 -16.70
C ARG A 84 2.10 -18.49 -15.33
N SER A 85 2.30 -17.20 -15.04
CA SER A 85 2.79 -16.72 -13.73
C SER A 85 1.82 -17.03 -12.60
N GLN A 86 0.54 -17.22 -12.92
CA GLN A 86 -0.48 -17.66 -11.97
C GLN A 86 -0.55 -19.18 -11.77
N LYS A 87 0.11 -20.00 -12.59
CA LYS A 87 0.01 -21.47 -12.51
C LYS A 87 1.32 -22.15 -12.13
N ASP A 88 2.45 -21.61 -12.60
CA ASP A 88 3.77 -22.20 -12.43
C ASP A 88 4.64 -21.36 -11.48
N PRO A 89 5.17 -21.94 -10.38
CA PRO A 89 6.05 -21.25 -9.46
C PRO A 89 7.29 -20.62 -10.13
N SER A 90 7.91 -21.29 -11.10
CA SER A 90 9.14 -20.79 -11.76
C SER A 90 8.88 -19.53 -12.58
N PHE A 91 7.76 -19.50 -13.31
CA PHE A 91 7.33 -18.30 -14.03
C PHE A 91 6.84 -17.21 -13.08
N SER A 92 6.27 -17.58 -11.93
CA SER A 92 5.88 -16.63 -10.89
C SER A 92 7.08 -15.89 -10.33
N GLU A 93 8.18 -16.59 -10.00
CA GLU A 93 9.44 -15.97 -9.57
C GLU A 93 10.01 -15.00 -10.59
N TYR A 94 10.00 -15.37 -11.88
CA TYR A 94 10.44 -14.48 -12.95
C TYR A 94 9.58 -13.22 -13.05
N ALA A 95 8.26 -13.37 -12.95
CA ALA A 95 7.33 -12.24 -12.94
C ALA A 95 7.53 -11.33 -11.71
N ILE A 96 7.73 -11.93 -10.53
CA ILE A 96 8.06 -11.21 -9.30
C ILE A 96 9.35 -10.40 -9.47
N LYS A 97 10.40 -11.02 -10.02
CA LYS A 97 11.66 -10.34 -10.30
C LYS A 97 11.48 -9.13 -11.23
N GLN A 98 10.69 -9.27 -12.29
CA GLN A 98 10.40 -8.13 -13.17
C GLN A 98 9.68 -6.99 -12.45
N VAL A 99 8.74 -7.30 -11.56
CA VAL A 99 8.01 -6.29 -10.78
C VAL A 99 8.97 -5.59 -9.83
N THR A 100 9.80 -6.32 -9.10
CA THR A 100 10.76 -5.73 -8.15
C THR A 100 11.82 -4.89 -8.87
N ASP A 101 12.34 -5.36 -10.01
CA ASP A 101 13.33 -4.61 -10.79
C ASP A 101 12.74 -3.31 -11.38
N LYS A 102 11.46 -3.32 -11.77
CA LYS A 102 10.78 -2.13 -12.33
C LYS A 102 10.35 -1.11 -11.28
N ILE A 103 9.95 -1.57 -10.09
CA ILE A 103 9.53 -0.69 -8.99
C ILE A 103 10.73 -0.19 -8.19
N ASP A 104 11.80 -0.99 -8.12
CA ASP A 104 13.08 -0.67 -7.46
C ASP A 104 12.89 -0.10 -6.05
N SER A 105 12.12 -0.81 -5.21
CA SER A 105 11.80 -0.39 -3.83
C SER A 105 11.80 -1.57 -2.85
N GLY A 106 12.77 -2.48 -3.01
CA GLY A 106 12.95 -3.65 -2.14
C GLY A 106 12.33 -4.94 -2.69
N MET A 107 12.14 -5.92 -1.81
CA MET A 107 11.54 -7.21 -2.15
C MET A 107 10.01 -7.13 -2.28
N ILE A 108 9.41 -8.13 -2.93
CA ILE A 108 7.95 -8.15 -3.13
C ILE A 108 7.16 -8.21 -1.82
N GLU A 109 7.70 -8.87 -0.79
CA GLU A 109 7.08 -8.92 0.53
C GLU A 109 7.09 -7.53 1.21
N GLU A 110 8.17 -6.76 1.07
CA GLU A 110 8.25 -5.38 1.56
C GLU A 110 7.29 -4.46 0.80
N LEU A 111 7.14 -4.67 -0.51
CA LEU A 111 6.16 -3.93 -1.32
C LEU A 111 4.71 -4.17 -0.85
N ILE A 112 4.39 -5.39 -0.41
CA ILE A 112 3.07 -5.69 0.17
C ILE A 112 2.87 -4.93 1.48
N ILE A 113 3.91 -4.90 2.34
CA ILE A 113 3.86 -4.14 3.61
C ILE A 113 3.66 -2.65 3.32
N GLN A 114 4.46 -2.06 2.42
CA GLN A 114 4.31 -0.67 1.99
C GLN A 114 2.90 -0.37 1.44
N ALA A 115 2.33 -1.28 0.65
CA ALA A 115 0.98 -1.12 0.11
C ALA A 115 -0.10 -1.18 1.19
N ASP A 116 0.09 -1.99 2.23
CA ASP A 116 -0.82 -2.06 3.38
C ASP A 116 -0.69 -0.81 4.27
N ASP A 117 0.54 -0.36 4.52
CA ASP A 117 0.81 0.88 5.25
C ASP A 117 0.21 2.09 4.54
N GLU A 118 0.34 2.18 3.22
CA GLU A 118 -0.26 3.25 2.42
C GLU A 118 -1.79 3.19 2.46
N LEU A 119 -2.39 2.00 2.44
CA LEU A 119 -3.84 1.84 2.58
C LEU A 119 -4.32 2.34 3.95
N VAL A 120 -3.60 2.00 5.02
CA VAL A 120 -3.90 2.46 6.39
C VAL A 120 -3.71 3.97 6.51
N LEU A 121 -2.64 4.51 5.91
CA LEU A 121 -2.39 5.94 5.87
C LEU A 121 -3.51 6.67 5.13
N ALA A 122 -3.88 6.21 3.93
CA ALA A 122 -4.96 6.81 3.14
C ALA A 122 -6.28 6.85 3.93
N ALA A 123 -6.60 5.80 4.70
CA ALA A 123 -7.75 5.80 5.59
C ALA A 123 -7.66 6.89 6.68
N LYS A 124 -6.49 7.06 7.31
CA LYS A 124 -6.27 8.12 8.32
C LYS A 124 -6.32 9.52 7.71
N MET A 125 -5.84 9.70 6.49
CA MET A 125 -5.82 10.99 5.79
C MET A 125 -7.23 11.53 5.51
N ILE A 126 -8.22 10.65 5.39
CA ILE A 126 -9.64 11.03 5.30
C ILE A 126 -10.10 11.72 6.58
N ASP A 127 -9.68 11.22 7.74
CA ASP A 127 -10.03 11.79 9.05
C ASP A 127 -9.20 13.04 9.38
N TRP A 128 -7.90 13.02 9.05
CA TRP A 128 -6.96 14.10 9.39
C TRP A 128 -7.08 15.35 8.53
N LYS A 129 -7.57 15.20 7.29
CA LYS A 129 -7.79 16.29 6.33
C LYS A 129 -6.62 17.29 6.20
N PRO A 130 -5.38 16.84 5.96
CA PRO A 130 -4.22 17.73 5.91
C PRO A 130 -4.18 18.63 4.67
N TYR A 131 -5.14 18.50 3.76
CA TYR A 131 -5.35 19.40 2.64
C TYR A 131 -6.06 20.70 3.04
N GLU A 132 -6.58 20.79 4.27
CA GLU A 132 -7.13 22.02 4.82
C GLU A 132 -6.00 23.01 5.19
N PRO A 133 -6.28 24.33 5.26
CA PRO A 133 -5.32 25.30 5.74
C PRO A 133 -4.80 24.99 7.15
N LEU A 134 -3.63 25.54 7.48
CA LEU A 134 -3.03 25.40 8.82
C LEU A 134 -4.04 25.76 9.91
N GLN A 135 -4.29 24.82 10.84
CA GLN A 135 -5.21 25.05 11.97
C GLN A 135 -4.71 26.16 12.90
N VAL A 136 -3.39 26.26 13.08
CA VAL A 136 -2.74 27.27 13.91
C VAL A 136 -1.66 27.97 13.09
N PRO A 137 -1.79 29.27 12.80
CA PRO A 137 -0.72 30.03 12.16
C PRO A 137 0.46 30.16 13.10
N THR A 138 1.65 30.30 12.54
CA THR A 138 2.89 30.37 13.29
C THR A 138 2.98 31.69 14.08
N PRO A 139 3.29 31.67 15.38
CA PRO A 139 3.59 32.89 16.11
C PRO A 139 4.76 33.65 15.46
N PRO A 140 4.75 34.99 15.48
CA PRO A 140 5.88 35.78 15.00
C PRO A 140 7.19 35.37 15.69
N GLY A 141 8.27 35.17 14.91
CA GLY A 141 9.57 34.77 15.41
C GLY A 141 9.74 33.29 15.80
N GLN A 142 8.70 32.44 15.69
CA GLN A 142 8.78 31.02 16.06
C GLN A 142 9.84 30.23 15.27
N TRP A 143 9.99 30.57 13.99
CA TRP A 143 10.94 29.92 13.07
C TRP A 143 12.14 30.79 12.74
N ASP A 144 12.34 31.89 13.47
CA ASP A 144 13.54 32.70 13.36
C ASP A 144 14.70 31.90 13.97
N GLY A 145 15.57 31.41 13.10
CA GLY A 145 16.81 30.76 13.52
C GLY A 145 17.77 31.76 14.17
N PHE A 146 18.71 31.24 14.96
CA PHE A 146 19.81 32.03 15.49
C PHE A 146 20.58 32.72 14.35
N SER A 147 20.72 34.05 14.44
CA SER A 147 21.46 34.86 13.46
C SER A 147 22.44 35.76 14.19
N MET A 148 23.75 35.53 14.00
CA MET A 148 24.79 36.36 14.62
C MET A 148 24.68 37.85 14.25
N ARG A 149 24.13 38.17 13.07
CA ARG A 149 23.94 39.55 12.62
C ARG A 149 22.88 40.27 13.47
N LYS A 150 21.78 39.58 13.80
CA LYS A 150 20.75 40.07 14.73
C LYS A 150 21.30 40.22 16.15
N GLU A 151 22.08 39.26 16.64
CA GLU A 151 22.71 39.29 17.97
C GLU A 151 23.78 40.38 18.11
N ALA A 152 24.50 40.69 17.02
CA ALA A 152 25.49 41.75 16.97
C ALA A 152 24.88 43.17 16.91
N GLY A 153 23.55 43.29 16.84
CA GLY A 153 22.85 44.58 16.77
C GLY A 153 22.95 45.26 15.40
N GLU A 154 23.42 44.55 14.37
CA GLU A 154 23.39 45.00 12.99
C GLU A 154 21.96 44.75 12.46
N GLY A 155 21.13 45.79 12.50
CA GLY A 155 19.72 45.73 12.10
C GLY A 155 19.53 45.25 10.66
N GLU A 156 18.35 44.68 10.38
CA GLU A 156 17.92 44.35 9.02
C GLU A 156 17.40 45.63 8.34
N ASP A 157 18.10 46.10 7.28
CA ASP A 157 17.61 47.14 6.35
C ASP A 157 16.42 46.63 5.51
#